data_AF-A0AA35UX25-F1
#
_entry.id   AF-A0AA35UX25-F1
#
_cell.length_a   1.000
_cell.length_b   1.000
_cell.length_c   1.000
_cell.angle_alpha   90.00
_cell.angle_beta   90.00
_cell.angle_gamma   90.00
#
_symmetry.space_group_name_H-M   'P 1'
#
loop_
_entity.id
_entity.type
_entity.pdbx_description
1 polymer ?
#
loop_
_entity_poly.entity_id
_entity_poly.type
_entity_poly.pdbx_seq_one_letter_code
_entity_poly.pdbx_strand_id
1 'polypeptide(L)'
;MSHEMMHDSFFIRYLSNISKTNLKHTHIMTNIQHLISGAICVFALLFLISCAAQETTHGNQIDAIDIDKIQIGSTRKSELQFILGPPSFEGSFASKKIYYSNVKRQSPLGRKAVINSSDLYAFEFDDNDILLDMTKITELPNSVDYESEKTTAPGVQLGILEQIFFNLRRRQNTE
;
A
#
# COMPACT_ATOMS: atom_id res chain seq x y z
N MET A 1 -14.62 -8.82 -91.52
CA MET A 1 -13.59 -8.02 -90.81
C MET A 1 -14.21 -7.24 -89.65
N SER A 2 -14.94 -7.92 -88.76
CA SER A 2 -15.62 -7.30 -87.61
C SER A 2 -15.62 -8.20 -86.36
N HIS A 3 -15.10 -9.43 -86.48
CA HIS A 3 -15.08 -10.40 -85.38
C HIS A 3 -13.76 -10.38 -84.58
N GLU A 4 -12.67 -9.85 -85.15
CA GLU A 4 -11.37 -9.72 -84.44
C GLU A 4 -11.27 -8.45 -83.59
N MET A 5 -11.89 -7.33 -83.98
CA MET A 5 -11.79 -6.06 -83.24
C MET A 5 -12.57 -6.04 -81.90
N MET A 6 -13.52 -6.96 -81.68
CA MET A 6 -14.29 -7.00 -80.44
C MET A 6 -13.52 -7.68 -79.31
N HIS A 7 -12.65 -8.65 -79.63
CA HIS A 7 -11.91 -9.45 -78.65
C HIS A 7 -10.78 -8.65 -77.96
N ASP A 8 -10.08 -7.79 -78.72
CA ASP A 8 -9.00 -6.94 -78.19
C ASP A 8 -9.51 -5.86 -77.23
N SER A 9 -10.66 -5.25 -77.52
CA SER A 9 -11.24 -4.22 -76.64
C SER A 9 -11.67 -4.79 -75.27
N PHE A 10 -12.17 -6.03 -75.25
CA PHE A 10 -12.54 -6.72 -74.01
C PHE A 10 -11.32 -7.12 -73.19
N PHE A 11 -10.25 -7.60 -73.83
CA PHE A 11 -9.02 -7.99 -73.15
C PHE A 11 -8.30 -6.80 -72.49
N ILE A 12 -8.18 -5.67 -73.19
CA ILE A 12 -7.59 -4.44 -72.64
C ILE A 12 -8.46 -3.87 -71.49
N ARG A 13 -9.79 -3.96 -71.59
CA ARG A 13 -10.68 -3.53 -70.50
C ARG A 13 -10.60 -4.45 -69.28
N TYR A 14 -10.41 -5.76 -69.50
CA TYR A 14 -10.21 -6.73 -68.42
C TYR A 14 -8.87 -6.50 -67.69
N LEU A 15 -7.77 -6.34 -68.41
CA LEU A 15 -6.45 -6.07 -67.82
C LEU A 15 -6.38 -4.74 -67.07
N SER A 16 -6.99 -3.67 -67.61
CA SER A 16 -7.06 -2.38 -66.93
C SER A 16 -7.94 -2.42 -65.67
N ASN A 17 -8.98 -3.26 -65.64
CA ASN A 17 -9.80 -3.46 -64.45
C ASN A 17 -9.04 -4.25 -63.38
N ILE A 18 -8.30 -5.30 -63.76
CA ILE A 18 -7.43 -6.08 -62.84
C ILE A 18 -6.31 -5.21 -62.23
N SER A 19 -5.66 -4.35 -63.04
CA SER A 19 -4.63 -3.45 -62.52
C SER A 19 -5.20 -2.45 -61.51
N LYS A 20 -6.40 -1.90 -61.77
CA LYS A 20 -7.10 -1.00 -60.84
C LYS A 20 -7.56 -1.70 -59.56
N THR A 21 -8.03 -2.95 -59.63
CA THR A 21 -8.42 -3.71 -58.43
C THR A 21 -7.22 -4.05 -57.55
N ASN A 22 -6.08 -4.43 -58.16
CA ASN A 22 -4.84 -4.68 -57.42
C ASN A 22 -4.29 -3.40 -56.75
N LEU A 23 -4.27 -2.27 -57.47
CA LEU A 23 -3.84 -0.98 -56.90
C LEU A 23 -4.74 -0.53 -55.73
N LYS A 24 -6.06 -0.67 -55.88
CA LYS A 24 -7.02 -0.35 -54.82
C LYS A 24 -6.86 -1.27 -53.61
N HIS A 25 -6.58 -2.55 -53.83
CA HIS A 25 -6.30 -3.51 -52.74
C HIS A 25 -4.99 -3.20 -52.02
N THR A 26 -3.94 -2.79 -52.74
CA THR A 26 -2.68 -2.31 -52.15
C THR A 26 -2.91 -1.07 -51.29
N HIS A 27 -3.65 -0.06 -51.80
CA HIS A 27 -3.98 1.15 -51.04
C HIS A 27 -4.83 0.87 -49.79
N ILE A 28 -5.83 -0.02 -49.88
CA ILE A 28 -6.65 -0.45 -48.75
C ILE A 28 -5.78 -1.16 -47.70
N MET A 29 -4.86 -2.02 -48.12
CA MET A 29 -3.98 -2.78 -47.24
C MET A 29 -2.97 -1.86 -46.52
N THR A 30 -2.39 -0.86 -47.20
CA THR A 30 -1.54 0.17 -46.55
C THR A 30 -2.32 1.04 -45.58
N ASN A 31 -3.55 1.45 -45.92
CA ASN A 31 -4.37 2.27 -45.00
C ASN A 31 -4.74 1.49 -43.73
N ILE A 32 -5.05 0.19 -43.85
CA ILE A 32 -5.28 -0.70 -42.70
C ILE A 32 -4.00 -0.85 -41.87
N GLN A 33 -2.83 -1.00 -42.50
CA GLN A 33 -1.54 -1.07 -41.79
C GLN A 33 -1.23 0.23 -41.02
N HIS A 34 -1.49 1.40 -41.59
CA HIS A 34 -1.32 2.68 -40.90
C HIS A 34 -2.30 2.86 -39.74
N LEU A 35 -3.56 2.39 -39.89
CA LEU A 35 -4.55 2.41 -38.80
C LEU A 35 -4.14 1.48 -37.64
N ILE A 36 -3.64 0.28 -37.95
CA ILE A 36 -3.14 -0.67 -36.93
C ILE A 36 -1.90 -0.09 -36.23
N SER A 37 -0.96 0.49 -36.98
CA SER A 37 0.24 1.13 -36.41
C SER A 37 -0.11 2.33 -35.51
N GLY A 38 -1.08 3.15 -35.93
CA GLY A 38 -1.61 4.25 -35.12
C GLY A 38 -2.27 3.75 -33.83
N ALA A 39 -3.09 2.69 -33.93
CA ALA A 39 -3.73 2.08 -32.76
C ALA A 39 -2.70 1.51 -31.77
N ILE A 40 -1.64 0.85 -32.25
CA ILE A 40 -0.55 0.33 -31.41
C ILE A 40 0.22 1.48 -30.72
N CYS A 41 0.48 2.59 -31.42
CA CYS A 41 1.14 3.76 -30.80
C CYS A 41 0.28 4.38 -29.71
N VAL A 42 -1.02 4.53 -29.94
CA VAL A 42 -1.96 5.02 -28.92
C VAL A 42 -2.00 4.07 -27.73
N PHE A 43 -2.06 2.76 -27.97
CA PHE A 43 -2.06 1.76 -26.90
C PHE A 43 -0.75 1.76 -26.08
N ALA A 44 0.40 1.94 -26.74
CA ALA A 44 1.69 2.07 -26.06
C ALA A 44 1.80 3.34 -25.22
N LEU A 45 1.24 4.47 -25.69
CA LEU A 45 1.17 5.71 -24.92
C LEU A 45 0.28 5.55 -23.67
N LEU A 46 -0.80 4.78 -23.74
CA LEU A 46 -1.66 4.48 -22.59
C LEU A 46 -0.96 3.67 -21.50
N PHE A 47 0.03 2.82 -21.85
CA PHE A 47 0.81 2.07 -20.85
C PHE A 47 1.75 2.95 -20.02
N LEU A 48 2.24 4.07 -20.57
CA LEU A 48 3.18 4.95 -19.88
C LEU A 48 2.53 5.72 -18.72
N ILE A 49 1.19 5.83 -18.70
CA ILE A 49 0.44 6.55 -17.66
C ILE A 49 0.13 5.68 -16.43
N SER A 50 0.46 4.38 -16.45
CA SER A 50 0.11 3.42 -15.40
C SER A 50 1.04 3.45 -14.18
N CYS A 51 2.10 4.26 -14.20
CA CYS A 51 3.05 4.34 -13.10
C CYS A 51 2.50 5.23 -11.97
N ALA A 52 1.69 4.64 -11.08
CA ALA A 52 1.22 5.29 -9.86
C ALA A 52 2.13 4.97 -8.65
N ALA A 53 2.35 5.95 -7.77
CA ALA A 53 3.07 5.76 -6.52
C ALA A 53 2.28 4.83 -5.59
N GLN A 54 2.99 3.94 -4.88
CA GLN A 54 2.36 3.03 -3.93
C GLN A 54 2.13 3.75 -2.60
N GLU A 55 0.85 4.00 -2.30
CA GLU A 55 0.39 4.43 -0.98
C GLU A 55 0.09 3.19 -0.13
N THR A 56 0.62 3.17 1.10
CA THR A 56 0.32 2.11 2.07
C THR A 56 -0.18 2.73 3.37
N THR A 57 -1.38 2.36 3.79
CA THR A 57 -1.98 2.77 5.06
C THR A 57 -1.91 1.62 6.04
N HIS A 58 -1.38 1.85 7.23
CA HIS A 58 -1.28 0.85 8.30
C HIS A 58 -1.99 1.35 9.56
N GLY A 59 -2.55 0.42 10.34
CA GLY A 59 -3.25 0.72 11.59
C GLY A 59 -4.77 0.86 11.41
N ASN A 60 -5.43 1.49 12.38
CA ASN A 60 -6.86 1.72 12.35
C ASN A 60 -7.18 2.92 11.47
N GLN A 61 -8.16 2.81 10.58
CA GLN A 61 -8.69 3.98 9.88
C GLN A 61 -9.55 4.77 10.86
N ILE A 62 -9.14 6.01 11.14
CA ILE A 62 -9.82 6.90 12.08
C ILE A 62 -10.40 8.03 11.25
N ASP A 63 -11.69 7.94 10.95
CA ASP A 63 -12.40 8.99 10.23
C ASP A 63 -12.94 10.04 11.20
N ALA A 64 -12.93 11.32 10.80
CA ALA A 64 -13.39 12.41 11.66
C ALA A 64 -14.85 12.23 12.13
N ILE A 65 -15.69 11.67 11.25
CA ILE A 65 -17.09 11.35 11.53
C ILE A 65 -17.24 10.33 12.66
N ASP A 66 -16.29 9.41 12.80
CA ASP A 66 -16.32 8.40 13.86
C ASP A 66 -15.83 8.98 15.20
N ILE A 67 -14.90 9.94 15.15
CA ILE A 67 -14.49 10.70 16.33
C ILE A 67 -15.64 11.54 16.89
N ASP A 68 -16.42 12.19 16.03
CA ASP A 68 -17.56 13.04 16.44
C ASP A 68 -18.69 12.27 17.13
N LYS A 69 -18.77 10.95 16.93
CA LYS A 69 -19.75 10.08 17.61
C LYS A 69 -19.38 9.77 19.06
N ILE A 70 -18.11 9.96 19.43
CA ILE A 70 -17.58 9.58 20.73
C ILE A 70 -17.80 10.72 21.73
N GLN A 71 -18.44 10.42 22.85
CA GLN A 71 -18.79 11.39 23.89
C GLN A 71 -18.16 11.01 25.22
N ILE A 72 -17.37 11.94 25.77
CA ILE A 72 -16.76 11.81 27.09
C ILE A 72 -17.87 11.69 28.15
N GLY A 73 -17.71 10.74 29.07
CA GLY A 73 -18.65 10.45 30.16
C GLY A 73 -19.86 9.59 29.77
N SER A 74 -20.02 9.25 28.49
CA SER A 74 -21.15 8.45 27.99
C SER A 74 -20.69 7.21 27.22
N THR A 75 -19.72 7.36 26.33
CA THR A 75 -19.24 6.27 25.49
C THR A 75 -18.52 5.21 26.33
N ARG A 76 -18.93 3.95 26.14
CA ARG A 76 -18.29 2.80 26.80
C ARG A 76 -17.15 2.24 25.95
N LYS A 77 -16.20 1.53 26.57
CA LYS A 77 -15.10 0.85 25.87
C LYS A 77 -15.61 -0.09 24.76
N SER A 78 -16.68 -0.83 25.01
CA SER A 78 -17.29 -1.74 24.03
C SER A 78 -17.90 -1.01 22.82
N GLU A 79 -18.54 0.14 23.07
CA GLU A 79 -19.10 0.98 22.02
C GLU A 79 -17.99 1.63 21.18
N LEU A 80 -16.91 2.07 21.84
CA LEU A 80 -15.74 2.58 21.12
C LEU A 80 -15.14 1.52 20.19
N GLN A 81 -15.01 0.27 20.66
CA GLN A 81 -14.54 -0.84 19.84
C GLN A 81 -15.49 -1.19 18.70
N PHE A 82 -16.79 -0.95 18.87
CA PHE A 82 -17.76 -1.10 17.79
C PHE A 82 -17.61 -0.01 16.73
N ILE A 83 -17.31 1.23 17.15
CA ILE A 83 -17.13 2.38 16.25
C ILE A 83 -15.78 2.30 15.51
N LEU A 84 -14.67 2.13 16.24
CA LEU A 84 -13.30 2.24 15.71
C LEU A 84 -12.62 0.89 15.43
N GLY A 85 -13.29 -0.22 15.76
CA GLY A 85 -12.71 -1.56 15.70
C GLY A 85 -11.77 -1.86 16.87
N PRO A 86 -11.00 -2.97 16.78
CA PRO A 86 -10.05 -3.34 17.82
C PRO A 86 -8.95 -2.28 17.97
N PRO A 87 -8.48 -1.98 19.19
CA PRO A 87 -7.43 -0.99 19.40
C PRO A 87 -6.11 -1.43 18.78
N SER A 88 -5.24 -0.47 18.46
CA SER A 88 -3.90 -0.76 17.98
C SER A 88 -3.03 -1.35 19.09
N PHE A 89 -3.12 -0.80 20.31
CA PHE A 89 -2.48 -1.34 21.51
C PHE A 89 -3.18 -0.83 22.78
N GLU A 90 -3.06 -1.60 23.85
CA GLU A 90 -3.48 -1.19 25.20
C GLU A 90 -2.30 -0.61 25.99
N GLY A 91 -2.61 0.32 26.88
CA GLY A 91 -1.62 0.97 27.73
C GLY A 91 -1.00 0.02 28.75
N SER A 92 0.30 0.18 28.97
CA SER A 92 1.02 -0.59 29.98
C SER A 92 0.60 -0.19 31.41
N PHE A 93 0.98 -1.01 32.39
CA PHE A 93 0.84 -0.73 33.83
C PHE A 93 -0.58 -0.44 34.32
N ALA A 94 -1.58 -1.12 33.75
CA ALA A 94 -2.98 -0.93 34.11
C ALA A 94 -3.44 0.55 34.03
N SER A 95 -2.87 1.30 33.08
CA SER A 95 -3.19 2.72 32.86
C SER A 95 -4.62 2.98 32.39
N LYS A 96 -5.41 1.93 32.11
CA LYS A 96 -6.79 2.02 31.56
C LYS A 96 -6.89 2.88 30.30
N LYS A 97 -5.76 3.02 29.59
CA LYS A 97 -5.65 3.72 28.31
C LYS A 97 -5.65 2.72 27.18
N ILE A 98 -6.34 3.04 26.10
CA ILE A 98 -6.22 2.33 24.83
C ILE A 98 -5.89 3.31 23.72
N TYR A 99 -5.15 2.83 22.74
CA TYR A 99 -4.56 3.66 21.72
C TYR A 99 -4.98 3.20 20.33
N TYR A 100 -5.34 4.18 19.51
CA TYR A 100 -5.64 4.00 18.09
C TYR A 100 -4.65 4.79 17.28
N SER A 101 -3.94 4.11 16.39
CA SER A 101 -2.92 4.71 15.54
C SER A 101 -3.23 4.49 14.07
N ASN A 102 -3.09 5.53 13.26
CA ASN A 102 -3.12 5.45 11.80
C ASN A 102 -1.81 6.03 11.26
N VAL A 103 -1.07 5.25 10.47
CA VAL A 103 0.13 5.73 9.80
C VAL A 103 -0.02 5.55 8.29
N LYS A 104 0.00 6.66 7.55
CA LYS A 104 -0.01 6.67 6.09
C LYS A 104 1.42 6.88 5.59
N ARG A 105 1.92 5.93 4.80
CA ARG A 105 3.26 5.98 4.20
C ARG A 105 3.17 5.96 2.69
N GLN A 106 3.89 6.87 2.07
CA GLN A 106 4.10 6.89 0.64
C GLN A 106 5.49 6.33 0.34
N SER A 107 5.56 5.34 -0.55
CA SER A 107 6.83 4.78 -1.03
C SER A 107 7.04 5.17 -2.50
N PRO A 108 7.72 6.29 -2.78
CA PRO A 108 8.09 6.63 -4.14
C PRO A 108 9.08 5.59 -4.68
N LEU A 109 8.94 5.23 -5.96
CA LEU A 109 9.81 4.27 -6.63
C LEU A 109 11.29 4.66 -6.45
N GLY A 110 12.08 3.73 -5.90
CA GLY A 110 13.52 3.89 -5.70
C GLY A 110 13.93 4.81 -4.54
N ARG A 111 13.02 5.24 -3.66
CA ARG A 111 13.34 6.03 -2.47
C ARG A 111 12.87 5.36 -1.18
N LYS A 112 13.41 5.82 -0.05
CA LYS A 112 12.89 5.43 1.28
C LYS A 112 11.47 5.95 1.44
N ALA A 113 10.61 5.13 2.02
CA ALA A 113 9.23 5.51 2.34
C ALA A 113 9.23 6.71 3.29
N VAL A 114 8.31 7.65 3.03
CA VAL A 114 8.09 8.85 3.85
C VAL A 114 6.76 8.69 4.57
N ILE A 115 6.71 9.08 5.84
CA ILE A 115 5.46 9.13 6.60
C ILE A 115 4.75 10.42 6.19
N ASN A 116 3.58 10.28 5.58
CA ASN A 116 2.78 11.41 5.11
C ASN A 116 1.86 11.92 6.22
N SER A 117 1.30 11.02 7.02
CA SER A 117 0.50 11.38 8.20
C SER A 117 0.59 10.30 9.27
N SER A 118 0.51 10.72 10.53
CA SER A 118 0.42 9.84 11.68
C SER A 118 -0.60 10.42 12.66
N ASP A 119 -1.73 9.76 12.81
CA ASP A 119 -2.74 10.10 13.81
C ASP A 119 -2.62 9.12 14.98
N LEU A 120 -2.53 9.65 16.20
CA LEU A 120 -2.51 8.86 17.42
C LEU A 120 -3.54 9.43 18.39
N TYR A 121 -4.49 8.61 18.80
CA TYR A 121 -5.50 8.96 19.80
C TYR A 121 -5.33 8.08 21.02
N ALA A 122 -5.34 8.71 22.20
CA ALA A 122 -5.36 8.06 23.49
C ALA A 122 -6.75 8.24 24.11
N PHE A 123 -7.35 7.14 24.54
CA PHE A 123 -8.64 7.12 25.22
C PHE A 123 -8.43 6.56 26.63
N GLU A 124 -8.81 7.32 27.65
CA GLU A 124 -8.71 6.93 29.05
C GLU A 124 -10.08 6.53 29.59
N PHE A 125 -10.14 5.41 30.31
CA PHE A 125 -11.38 4.85 30.85
C PHE A 125 -11.37 4.79 32.37
N ASP A 126 -12.55 4.90 32.96
CA ASP A 126 -12.78 4.63 34.38
C ASP A 126 -12.86 3.13 34.68
N ASP A 127 -13.10 2.79 35.94
CA ASP A 127 -13.25 1.42 36.44
C ASP A 127 -14.51 0.71 35.90
N ASN A 128 -15.45 1.46 35.34
CA ASN A 128 -16.70 0.96 34.76
C ASN A 128 -16.68 0.95 33.21
N ASP A 129 -15.49 1.08 32.62
CA ASP A 129 -15.27 1.16 31.17
C ASP A 129 -15.98 2.35 30.49
N ILE A 130 -16.14 3.47 31.19
CA ILE A 130 -16.69 4.74 30.66
C ILE A 130 -15.53 5.67 30.28
N LEU A 131 -15.61 6.28 29.10
CA LEU A 131 -14.60 7.21 28.60
C LEU A 131 -14.48 8.45 29.49
N LEU A 132 -13.31 8.66 30.08
CA LEU A 132 -12.96 9.82 30.90
C LEU A 132 -12.29 10.94 30.10
N ASP A 133 -11.38 10.57 29.19
CA ASP A 133 -10.64 11.53 28.39
C ASP A 133 -10.34 10.98 26.99
N MET A 134 -10.29 11.89 26.02
CA MET A 134 -9.84 11.64 24.66
C MET A 134 -8.81 12.69 24.27
N THR A 135 -7.58 12.25 24.03
CA THR A 135 -6.48 13.13 23.65
C THR A 135 -5.90 12.71 22.29
N LYS A 136 -5.79 13.66 21.35
CA LYS A 136 -5.03 13.49 20.12
C LYS A 136 -3.56 13.85 20.37
N ILE A 137 -2.67 12.89 20.20
CA ILE A 137 -1.23 13.07 20.35
C ILE A 137 -0.67 13.57 19.01
N THR A 138 -0.34 14.86 18.94
CA THR A 138 0.22 15.51 17.74
C THR A 138 1.74 15.52 17.74
N GLU A 139 2.36 15.54 18.91
CA GLU A 139 3.82 15.60 19.08
C GLU A 139 4.26 14.48 20.04
N LEU A 140 5.24 13.71 19.61
CA LEU A 140 5.92 12.80 20.54
C LEU A 140 6.89 13.61 21.39
N PRO A 141 7.04 13.29 22.68
CA PRO A 141 8.04 13.94 23.51
C PRO A 141 9.43 13.75 22.89
N ASN A 142 10.16 14.87 22.73
CA ASN A 142 11.50 14.88 22.14
C ASN A 142 12.55 14.14 22.99
N SER A 143 12.23 13.88 24.26
CA SER A 143 13.07 13.17 25.22
C SER A 143 12.24 12.21 26.05
N VAL A 144 12.78 11.03 26.30
CA VAL A 144 12.23 10.06 27.26
C VAL A 144 13.04 10.22 28.54
N ASP A 145 12.37 10.56 29.64
CA ASP A 145 12.99 10.58 30.96
C ASP A 145 13.16 9.14 31.42
N TYR A 146 14.41 8.69 31.50
CA TYR A 146 14.74 7.38 32.03
C TYR A 146 14.83 7.47 33.54
N GLU A 147 14.08 6.63 34.24
CA GLU A 147 14.31 6.42 35.66
C GLU A 147 15.71 5.83 35.85
N SER A 148 16.48 6.41 36.77
CA SER A 148 17.89 6.06 36.98
C SER A 148 18.07 4.72 37.71
N GLU A 149 16.96 4.15 38.19
CA GLU A 149 16.92 2.92 38.94
C GLU A 149 17.31 1.73 38.05
N LYS A 150 18.36 1.02 38.46
CA LYS A 150 18.83 -0.18 37.77
C LYS A 150 18.05 -1.38 38.27
N THR A 151 17.27 -2.00 37.40
CA THR A 151 16.68 -3.31 37.69
C THR A 151 17.81 -4.31 37.94
N THR A 152 17.90 -4.83 39.16
CA THR A 152 18.85 -5.90 39.47
C THR A 152 18.36 -7.16 38.78
N ALA A 153 18.94 -7.48 37.62
CA ALA A 153 18.60 -8.70 36.91
C ALA A 153 18.86 -9.91 37.83
N PRO A 154 17.92 -10.86 37.97
CA PRO A 154 18.19 -12.15 38.60
C PRO A 154 19.10 -12.95 37.65
N GLY A 155 20.38 -12.62 37.67
CA GLY A 155 21.43 -13.27 36.93
C GLY A 155 22.56 -13.59 37.89
N VAL A 156 23.10 -14.81 37.80
CA VAL A 156 24.34 -15.13 38.49
C VAL A 156 25.41 -14.19 37.92
N GLN A 157 26.06 -13.39 38.75
CA GLN A 157 27.21 -12.61 38.31
C GLN A 157 28.35 -13.59 38.03
N LEU A 158 28.44 -14.07 36.79
CA LEU A 158 29.51 -14.92 36.33
C LEU A 158 30.71 -14.03 36.01
N GLY A 159 31.84 -14.26 36.67
CA GLY A 159 33.11 -13.70 36.27
C GLY A 159 33.54 -14.22 34.90
N ILE A 160 34.60 -13.63 34.35
CA ILE A 160 35.12 -13.96 33.01
C ILE A 160 35.43 -15.47 32.91
N LEU A 161 35.98 -16.05 33.97
CA LEU A 161 36.32 -17.48 33.99
C LEU A 161 35.06 -18.35 34.08
N GLU A 162 34.11 -18.01 34.94
CA GLU A 162 32.85 -18.73 35.06
C GLU A 162 32.05 -18.73 33.76
N GLN A 163 32.10 -17.63 32.97
CA GLN A 163 31.46 -17.57 31.65
C GLN A 163 32.09 -18.54 30.63
N ILE A 164 33.42 -18.71 30.65
CA ILE A 164 34.12 -19.66 29.79
C ILE A 164 33.70 -21.10 30.13
N PHE A 165 33.68 -21.45 31.42
CA PHE A 165 33.34 -22.80 31.86
C PHE A 165 31.84 -23.12 31.78
N PHE A 166 30.96 -22.12 31.90
CA PHE A 166 29.51 -22.32 31.78
C PHE A 166 29.11 -22.85 30.39
N ASN A 167 29.76 -22.38 29.33
CA ASN A 167 29.56 -22.88 27.96
C ASN A 167 30.04 -24.33 27.78
N LEU A 168 31.09 -24.73 28.50
CA LEU A 168 31.63 -26.09 28.45
C LEU A 168 30.74 -27.09 29.21
N ARG A 169 30.17 -26.68 30.35
CA ARG A 169 29.27 -27.52 31.16
C ARG A 169 27.95 -27.86 30.45
N ARG A 170 27.41 -26.96 29.60
CA ARG A 170 26.16 -27.22 28.86
C ARG A 170 26.25 -28.42 27.93
N ARG A 171 27.45 -28.80 27.46
CA ARG A 171 27.65 -29.95 26.56
C ARG A 171 27.67 -31.31 27.26
N GLN A 172 27.79 -31.37 28.59
CA GLN A 172 27.98 -32.64 29.30
C GLN A 172 26.68 -33.26 29.84
N ASN A 173 25.54 -32.59 29.65
CA ASN A 173 24.23 -33.05 30.12
C ASN A 173 23.32 -33.57 28.99
N THR A 174 23.91 -33.93 27.85
CA THR A 174 23.20 -34.57 26.73
C THR A 174 23.76 -35.97 26.54
N GLU A 175 23.45 -36.85 27.48
CA GLU A 175 23.51 -38.31 27.36
C GLU A 175 22.23 -38.89 27.96
#